data_AF-A0A976KRG2-F1
#
_entry.id   AF-A0A976KRG2-F1
#
_cell.length_a   1.000
_cell.length_b   1.000
_cell.length_c   1.000
_cell.angle_alpha   90.00
_cell.angle_beta   90.00
_cell.angle_gamma   90.00
#
_symmetry.space_group_name_H-M   'P 1'
#
loop_
_entity.id
_entity.type
_entity.pdbx_description
1 polymer ?
#
loop_
_entity_poly.entity_id
_entity_poly.type
_entity_poly.pdbx_seq_one_letter_code
_entity_poly.pdbx_strand_id
1 'polypeptide(L)'
;MTPDDIRELLLALDQRRSDWETLRASRAALPSLAGIDLTGANLSGVDLADLDLSGARLGKARMRRARLRNTNLTGAQLGGADLVDADFDLARLRDADLSNARLASQNLSGMDLRGADLRRADLRFAYLGYANLEGAQFNDADLTGADLTGASLTEAQLLTARTDENTRRPVRFIPGSDPSEANGVAPQPGGHPEPAPPRPTRGSPAPDGEARERSPHPATVNDEPSSVPAADHPGVSAGPDTRAAEPGAPAQATLRPATADPEPESTDADDVEPFRSFLSDNTSGLCPEALAAITRANDGAHVRGYGDDVYTQRAELALRTLFGATTSVFFVATGTAANTLAIAALTQRWETIVSHRHSHLHEHESTGPELITGCRNVVVGHRDDKIEPADLDRFAAMRHDVHQPQPGVLTLSNPTEFGTVYRPGELRALCKRAHELGFRVHVDGARFANAVAALDCDPKEITTDVGVDALSFGGTKNGLAGGEAVVFFPHGDGRDCERAGQRFPFLRKQAGHLVSKHRFLAAPFEAVLADNVWLRHAGHANDMAARLADGLARLGHPPAFPCETNSVFVRLAPEIARRLRAAGHRFYNFGPAGEWVRLICSFDTRPEEVDAALTVVAQTGST
;
A
#
# COMPACT_ATOMS: atom_id res chain seq x y z
N MET A 1 -12.38 23.84 41.12
CA MET A 1 -13.02 24.94 40.38
C MET A 1 -14.40 24.46 39.93
N THR A 2 -15.42 25.27 40.12
CA THR A 2 -16.76 25.09 39.56
C THR A 2 -16.76 25.42 38.07
N PRO A 3 -17.79 25.05 37.30
CA PRO A 3 -17.95 25.49 35.92
C PRO A 3 -17.98 27.03 35.79
N ASP A 4 -18.52 27.75 36.77
CA ASP A 4 -18.52 29.23 36.80
C ASP A 4 -17.12 29.80 37.04
N ASP A 5 -16.31 29.21 37.94
CA ASP A 5 -14.90 29.62 38.11
C ASP A 5 -14.10 29.45 36.80
N ILE A 6 -14.40 28.39 36.05
CA ILE A 6 -13.76 28.09 34.76
C ILE A 6 -14.28 29.02 33.67
N ARG A 7 -15.56 29.38 33.70
CA ARG A 7 -16.18 30.38 32.82
C ARG A 7 -15.50 31.73 32.99
N GLU A 8 -15.42 32.23 34.22
CA GLU A 8 -14.76 33.50 34.52
C GLU A 8 -13.28 33.47 34.16
N LEU A 9 -12.58 32.35 34.38
CA LEU A 9 -11.20 32.20 33.92
C LEU A 9 -11.10 32.26 32.38
N LEU A 10 -11.95 31.53 31.64
CA LEU A 10 -11.99 31.55 30.17
C LEU A 10 -12.34 32.94 29.61
N LEU A 11 -13.14 33.73 30.31
CA LEU A 11 -13.48 35.11 29.94
C LEU A 11 -12.36 36.11 30.30
N ALA A 12 -11.60 35.86 31.37
CA ALA A 12 -10.51 36.72 31.85
C ALA A 12 -9.14 36.43 31.20
N LEU A 13 -9.01 35.36 30.41
CA LEU A 13 -7.77 34.90 29.80
C LEU A 13 -7.21 35.87 28.75
N ASP A 14 -6.25 36.70 29.17
CA ASP A 14 -5.50 37.67 28.36
C ASP A 14 -4.42 37.02 27.46
N GLN A 15 -4.71 35.81 26.95
CA GLN A 15 -3.83 34.99 26.10
C GLN A 15 -2.42 34.66 26.67
N ARG A 16 -2.15 34.91 27.96
CA ARG A 16 -0.83 34.71 28.57
C ARG A 16 -0.55 33.24 28.88
N ARG A 17 0.72 32.82 28.70
CA ARG A 17 1.16 31.43 28.83
C ARG A 17 1.01 30.83 30.23
N SER A 18 1.20 31.64 31.29
CA SER A 18 1.07 31.25 32.71
C SER A 18 -0.31 30.71 33.05
N ASP A 19 -1.33 31.30 32.44
CA ASP A 19 -2.72 31.08 32.82
C ASP A 19 -3.20 29.75 32.18
N TRP A 20 -2.66 29.42 31.00
CA TRP A 20 -2.79 28.09 30.37
C TRP A 20 -2.09 26.97 31.12
N GLU A 21 -0.92 27.22 31.71
CA GLU A 21 -0.20 26.21 32.49
C GLU A 21 -0.97 25.89 33.79
N THR A 22 -1.65 26.87 34.38
CA THR A 22 -2.55 26.70 35.53
C THR A 22 -3.80 25.87 35.17
N LEU A 23 -4.44 26.15 34.03
CA LEU A 23 -5.55 25.35 33.50
C LEU A 23 -5.13 23.91 33.17
N ARG A 24 -3.98 23.73 32.52
CA ARG A 24 -3.45 22.40 32.15
C ARG A 24 -3.08 21.56 33.36
N ALA A 25 -2.45 22.14 34.39
CA ALA A 25 -2.15 21.45 35.65
C ALA A 25 -3.42 20.94 36.36
N SER A 26 -4.55 21.62 36.16
CA SER A 26 -5.84 21.28 36.75
C SER A 26 -6.69 20.30 35.93
N ARG A 27 -6.26 19.94 34.71
CA ARG A 27 -7.07 19.27 33.67
C ARG A 27 -7.59 17.88 34.05
N ALA A 28 -6.92 17.18 34.97
CA ALA A 28 -7.37 15.87 35.48
C ALA A 28 -8.60 15.95 36.42
N ALA A 29 -9.03 17.14 36.82
CA ALA A 29 -10.14 17.36 37.75
C ALA A 29 -11.10 18.49 37.31
N LEU A 30 -11.09 18.88 36.02
CA LEU A 30 -12.07 19.83 35.51
C LEU A 30 -13.45 19.15 35.40
N PRO A 31 -14.53 19.77 35.95
CA PRO A 31 -15.89 19.30 35.70
C PRO A 31 -16.24 19.42 34.21
N SER A 32 -17.24 18.65 33.76
CA SER A 32 -17.86 18.90 32.45
C SER A 32 -18.34 20.34 32.36
N LEU A 33 -18.12 20.96 31.19
CA LEU A 33 -18.57 22.29 30.85
C LEU A 33 -19.78 22.22 29.90
N ALA A 34 -20.52 21.10 29.90
CA ALA A 34 -21.74 20.95 29.13
C ALA A 34 -22.75 22.05 29.48
N GLY A 35 -23.33 22.68 28.45
CA GLY A 35 -24.29 23.79 28.60
C GLY A 35 -23.70 25.15 29.04
N ILE A 36 -22.37 25.29 29.22
CA ILE A 36 -21.74 26.55 29.65
C ILE A 36 -22.05 27.71 28.69
N ASP A 37 -22.26 28.92 29.21
CA ASP A 37 -22.44 30.13 28.38
C ASP A 37 -21.14 30.92 28.20
N LEU A 38 -20.57 30.81 27.00
CA LEU A 38 -19.38 31.50 26.50
C LEU A 38 -19.73 32.34 25.24
N THR A 39 -20.98 32.80 25.14
CA THR A 39 -21.47 33.60 24.00
C THR A 39 -20.62 34.86 23.82
N GLY A 40 -20.05 35.05 22.62
CA GLY A 40 -19.18 36.18 22.29
C GLY A 40 -17.78 36.17 22.92
N ALA A 41 -17.40 35.11 23.66
CA ALA A 41 -16.11 35.01 24.33
C ALA A 41 -14.92 35.05 23.35
N ASN A 42 -13.77 35.58 23.79
CA ASN A 42 -12.53 35.51 23.05
C ASN A 42 -11.75 34.25 23.42
N LEU A 43 -12.03 33.16 22.71
CA LEU A 43 -11.37 31.87 22.88
C LEU A 43 -10.30 31.62 21.79
N SER A 44 -9.69 32.68 21.26
CA SER A 44 -8.68 32.55 20.20
C SER A 44 -7.35 32.06 20.78
N GLY A 45 -6.80 30.98 20.22
CA GLY A 45 -5.58 30.30 20.70
C GLY A 45 -5.78 29.41 21.94
N VAL A 46 -7.00 29.34 22.49
CA VAL A 46 -7.34 28.64 23.74
C VAL A 46 -7.25 27.13 23.57
N ASP A 47 -6.71 26.45 24.59
CA ASP A 47 -6.61 24.99 24.65
C ASP A 47 -7.85 24.39 25.31
N LEU A 48 -8.84 24.03 24.49
CA LEU A 48 -10.12 23.42 24.90
C LEU A 48 -10.15 21.90 24.66
N ALA A 49 -9.01 21.31 24.28
CA ALA A 49 -8.96 19.91 23.87
C ALA A 49 -9.38 18.96 25.02
N ASP A 50 -9.95 17.82 24.64
CA ASP A 50 -10.54 16.80 25.52
C ASP A 50 -11.68 17.29 26.46
N LEU A 51 -12.13 18.54 26.35
CA LEU A 51 -13.22 19.05 27.19
C LEU A 51 -14.59 18.57 26.68
N ASP A 52 -15.52 18.43 27.64
CA ASP A 52 -16.93 18.28 27.34
C ASP A 52 -17.61 19.65 27.31
N LEU A 53 -17.94 20.11 26.10
CA LEU A 53 -18.66 21.35 25.78
C LEU A 53 -19.98 21.04 25.07
N SER A 54 -20.57 19.85 25.31
CA SER A 54 -21.85 19.48 24.72
C SER A 54 -22.96 20.44 25.13
N GLY A 55 -23.77 20.90 24.18
CA GLY A 55 -24.80 21.93 24.42
C GLY A 55 -24.26 23.32 24.82
N ALA A 56 -22.95 23.57 24.83
CA ALA A 56 -22.37 24.85 25.21
C ALA A 56 -22.82 25.99 24.29
N ARG A 57 -23.03 27.18 24.85
CA ARG A 57 -23.44 28.39 24.12
C ARG A 57 -22.19 29.17 23.76
N LEU A 58 -21.78 29.08 22.50
CA LEU A 58 -20.54 29.63 21.92
C LEU A 58 -20.84 30.61 20.76
N GLY A 59 -22.09 31.08 20.66
CA GLY A 59 -22.54 31.93 19.56
C GLY A 59 -21.71 33.20 19.45
N LYS A 60 -21.24 33.52 18.24
CA LYS A 60 -20.35 34.65 17.94
C LYS A 60 -19.01 34.67 18.72
N ALA A 61 -18.59 33.56 19.34
CA ALA A 61 -17.30 33.47 19.98
C ALA A 61 -16.16 33.61 18.96
N ARG A 62 -15.04 34.23 19.37
CA ARG A 62 -13.82 34.34 18.55
C ARG A 62 -12.92 33.18 18.91
N MET A 63 -12.86 32.16 18.08
CA MET A 63 -12.20 30.88 18.37
C MET A 63 -11.05 30.59 17.39
N ARG A 64 -10.44 31.64 16.83
CA ARG A 64 -9.35 31.50 15.85
C ARG A 64 -8.18 30.75 16.47
N ARG A 65 -7.68 29.69 15.84
CA ARG A 65 -6.58 28.86 16.38
C ARG A 65 -6.88 28.23 17.74
N ALA A 66 -8.14 28.14 18.15
CA ALA A 66 -8.53 27.36 19.32
C ALA A 66 -8.19 25.88 19.07
N ARG A 67 -7.71 25.18 20.10
CA ARG A 67 -7.47 23.74 20.04
C ARG A 67 -8.70 23.03 20.58
N LEU A 68 -9.48 22.46 19.67
CA LEU A 68 -10.71 21.71 19.95
C LEU A 68 -10.51 20.21 19.77
N ARG A 69 -9.25 19.72 19.71
CA ARG A 69 -8.92 18.30 19.54
C ARG A 69 -9.68 17.42 20.52
N ASN A 70 -10.36 16.38 20.03
CA ASN A 70 -11.16 15.43 20.83
C ASN A 70 -12.23 16.08 21.76
N THR A 71 -12.61 17.33 21.48
CA THR A 71 -13.63 18.05 22.27
C THR A 71 -15.02 17.53 21.91
N ASN A 72 -15.85 17.33 22.92
CA ASN A 72 -17.27 17.02 22.69
C ASN A 72 -18.03 18.34 22.51
N LEU A 73 -18.47 18.63 21.27
CA LEU A 73 -19.28 19.80 20.91
C LEU A 73 -20.68 19.38 20.43
N THR A 74 -21.13 18.16 20.76
CA THR A 74 -22.44 17.66 20.38
C THR A 74 -23.55 18.59 20.87
N GLY A 75 -24.41 19.06 19.97
CA GLY A 75 -25.48 20.01 20.29
C GLY A 75 -25.02 21.43 20.66
N ALA A 76 -23.73 21.78 20.53
CA ALA A 76 -23.22 23.10 20.89
C ALA A 76 -23.75 24.20 19.94
N GLN A 77 -24.00 25.40 20.50
CA GLN A 77 -24.50 26.56 19.76
C GLN A 77 -23.34 27.47 19.37
N LEU A 78 -22.72 27.19 18.22
CA LEU A 78 -21.56 27.90 17.64
C LEU A 78 -21.96 28.94 16.58
N GLY A 79 -23.26 29.26 16.46
CA GLY A 79 -23.80 30.16 15.44
C GLY A 79 -23.05 31.50 15.34
N GLY A 80 -22.48 31.79 14.18
CA GLY A 80 -21.69 33.00 13.90
C GLY A 80 -20.28 33.06 14.51
N ALA A 81 -19.75 31.96 15.07
CA ALA A 81 -18.39 31.91 15.63
C ALA A 81 -17.29 32.03 14.55
N ASP A 82 -16.16 32.64 14.89
CA ASP A 82 -14.97 32.70 14.02
C ASP A 82 -14.00 31.57 14.36
N LEU A 83 -14.06 30.48 13.60
CA LEU A 83 -13.36 29.21 13.84
C LEU A 83 -12.20 29.00 12.86
N VAL A 84 -11.76 30.05 12.15
CA VAL A 84 -10.66 29.98 11.19
C VAL A 84 -9.33 29.62 11.89
N ASP A 85 -8.56 28.74 11.25
CA ASP A 85 -7.33 28.11 11.76
C ASP A 85 -7.53 27.24 13.05
N ALA A 86 -8.75 26.90 13.47
CA ALA A 86 -8.97 26.05 14.65
C ALA A 86 -8.57 24.58 14.40
N ASP A 87 -8.17 23.87 15.46
CA ASP A 87 -7.84 22.44 15.41
C ASP A 87 -9.03 21.60 15.89
N PHE A 88 -9.80 21.05 14.96
CA PHE A 88 -10.96 20.19 15.20
C PHE A 88 -10.65 18.69 15.23
N ASP A 89 -9.38 18.25 15.21
CA ASP A 89 -9.07 16.83 15.01
C ASP A 89 -9.72 15.92 16.08
N LEU A 90 -10.49 14.94 15.65
CA LEU A 90 -11.32 14.05 16.48
C LEU A 90 -12.45 14.72 17.30
N ALA A 91 -12.77 16.01 17.09
CA ALA A 91 -13.90 16.65 17.75
C ALA A 91 -15.25 16.05 17.28
N ARG A 92 -16.27 16.12 18.14
CA ARG A 92 -17.62 15.63 17.85
C ARG A 92 -18.58 16.80 17.68
N LEU A 93 -19.10 17.01 16.47
CA LEU A 93 -19.96 18.16 16.09
C LEU A 93 -21.38 17.74 15.68
N ARG A 94 -21.77 16.50 15.98
CA ARG A 94 -23.12 16.00 15.78
C ARG A 94 -24.17 16.94 16.41
N ASP A 95 -25.24 17.21 15.68
CA ASP A 95 -26.39 18.04 16.06
C ASP A 95 -26.01 19.49 16.48
N ALA A 96 -24.79 19.97 16.17
CA ALA A 96 -24.31 21.31 16.53
C ALA A 96 -24.83 22.42 15.58
N ASP A 97 -25.09 23.60 16.13
CA ASP A 97 -25.42 24.80 15.35
C ASP A 97 -24.14 25.56 14.99
N LEU A 98 -23.69 25.40 13.74
CA LEU A 98 -22.58 26.11 13.10
C LEU A 98 -23.10 27.16 12.10
N SER A 99 -24.37 27.57 12.21
CA SER A 99 -24.99 28.46 11.22
C SER A 99 -24.28 29.83 11.20
N ASN A 100 -24.01 30.37 10.02
CA ASN A 100 -23.24 31.61 9.83
C ASN A 100 -21.79 31.56 10.38
N ALA A 101 -21.27 30.40 10.81
CA ALA A 101 -19.91 30.29 11.34
C ALA A 101 -18.84 30.42 10.23
N ARG A 102 -17.63 30.84 10.62
CA ARG A 102 -16.49 30.99 9.70
C ARG A 102 -15.57 29.77 9.82
N LEU A 103 -15.67 28.88 8.84
CA LEU A 103 -15.00 27.58 8.74
C LEU A 103 -14.16 27.45 7.46
N ALA A 104 -13.76 28.58 6.85
CA ALA A 104 -12.94 28.59 5.65
C ALA A 104 -11.60 27.86 5.88
N SER A 105 -11.18 27.05 4.91
CA SER A 105 -9.98 26.19 4.93
C SER A 105 -9.86 25.25 6.14
N GLN A 106 -10.96 24.96 6.86
CA GLN A 106 -10.94 24.03 7.98
C GLN A 106 -10.81 22.58 7.51
N ASN A 107 -10.07 21.77 8.28
CA ASN A 107 -10.07 20.33 8.10
C ASN A 107 -11.16 19.71 8.98
N LEU A 108 -12.27 19.34 8.34
CA LEU A 108 -13.43 18.64 8.92
C LEU A 108 -13.55 17.21 8.36
N SER A 109 -12.48 16.67 7.76
CA SER A 109 -12.48 15.37 7.08
C SER A 109 -12.73 14.24 8.07
N GLY A 110 -13.62 13.30 7.72
CA GLY A 110 -13.95 12.14 8.56
C GLY A 110 -14.73 12.44 9.85
N MET A 111 -15.12 13.70 10.10
CA MET A 111 -15.83 14.08 11.32
C MET A 111 -17.29 13.61 11.35
N ASP A 112 -17.83 13.40 12.55
CA ASP A 112 -19.26 13.21 12.79
C ASP A 112 -19.94 14.57 12.95
N LEU A 113 -20.65 14.97 11.88
CA LEU A 113 -21.39 16.21 11.69
C LEU A 113 -22.88 15.94 11.37
N ARG A 114 -23.37 14.75 11.73
CA ARG A 114 -24.78 14.36 11.51
C ARG A 114 -25.73 15.36 12.16
N GLY A 115 -26.79 15.75 11.45
CA GLY A 115 -27.77 16.72 11.91
C GLY A 115 -27.24 18.14 12.16
N ALA A 116 -25.96 18.44 11.85
CA ALA A 116 -25.39 19.76 12.10
C ALA A 116 -26.02 20.84 11.21
N ASP A 117 -26.26 22.01 11.78
CA ASP A 117 -26.74 23.18 11.07
C ASP A 117 -25.56 24.03 10.59
N LEU A 118 -25.28 23.98 9.29
CA LEU A 118 -24.21 24.72 8.60
C LEU A 118 -24.80 25.83 7.71
N ARG A 119 -26.06 26.22 7.90
CA ARG A 119 -26.74 27.20 7.04
C ARG A 119 -25.99 28.53 7.08
N ARG A 120 -25.73 29.12 5.91
CA ARG A 120 -24.93 30.36 5.74
C ARG A 120 -23.50 30.32 6.27
N ALA A 121 -22.95 29.14 6.62
CA ALA A 121 -21.55 29.02 7.02
C ALA A 121 -20.60 29.33 5.86
N ASP A 122 -19.46 29.96 6.17
CA ASP A 122 -18.35 30.14 5.24
C ASP A 122 -17.45 28.91 5.32
N LEU A 123 -17.57 27.99 4.36
CA LEU A 123 -16.85 26.72 4.26
C LEU A 123 -15.91 26.70 3.05
N ARG A 124 -15.53 27.88 2.52
CA ARG A 124 -14.69 27.96 1.32
C ARG A 124 -13.37 27.25 1.53
N PHE A 125 -12.98 26.42 0.57
CA PHE A 125 -11.79 25.57 0.62
C PHE A 125 -11.70 24.64 1.85
N ALA A 126 -12.80 24.37 2.56
CA ALA A 126 -12.81 23.42 3.67
C ALA A 126 -12.69 21.97 3.16
N TYR A 127 -11.99 21.13 3.92
CA TYR A 127 -11.87 19.70 3.67
C TYR A 127 -12.94 18.97 4.48
N LEU A 128 -13.96 18.46 3.80
CA LEU A 128 -15.08 17.68 4.34
C LEU A 128 -15.02 16.21 3.89
N GLY A 129 -13.88 15.77 3.34
CA GLY A 129 -13.72 14.45 2.74
C GLY A 129 -14.01 13.33 3.74
N TYR A 130 -14.82 12.36 3.34
CA TYR A 130 -15.30 11.26 4.19
C TYR A 130 -16.04 11.66 5.47
N ALA A 131 -16.43 12.94 5.65
CA ALA A 131 -17.23 13.36 6.80
C ALA A 131 -18.61 12.70 6.78
N ASN A 132 -19.18 12.42 7.96
CA ASN A 132 -20.56 12.00 8.06
C ASN A 132 -21.46 13.23 8.27
N LEU A 133 -22.20 13.58 7.21
CA LEU A 133 -23.06 14.76 7.10
C LEU A 133 -24.53 14.36 6.94
N GLU A 134 -24.90 13.15 7.37
CA GLU A 134 -26.27 12.65 7.32
C GLU A 134 -27.23 13.61 8.03
N GLY A 135 -28.26 14.08 7.33
CA GLY A 135 -29.23 15.09 7.82
C GLY A 135 -28.70 16.51 8.02
N ALA A 136 -27.45 16.83 7.65
CA ALA A 136 -26.87 18.15 7.86
C ALA A 136 -27.47 19.24 6.94
N GLN A 137 -27.58 20.48 7.42
CA GLN A 137 -28.23 21.58 6.71
C GLN A 137 -27.21 22.60 6.18
N PHE A 138 -27.07 22.72 4.86
CA PHE A 138 -26.13 23.62 4.17
C PHE A 138 -26.82 24.75 3.39
N ASN A 139 -28.13 24.96 3.56
CA ASN A 139 -28.85 25.99 2.82
C ASN A 139 -28.17 27.38 3.01
N ASP A 140 -27.93 28.06 1.90
CA ASP A 140 -27.21 29.33 1.77
C ASP A 140 -25.71 29.32 2.20
N ALA A 141 -25.11 28.16 2.49
CA ALA A 141 -23.68 28.05 2.84
C ALA A 141 -22.75 28.28 1.63
N ASP A 142 -21.51 28.70 1.87
CA ASP A 142 -20.48 28.89 0.83
C ASP A 142 -19.45 27.74 0.85
N LEU A 143 -19.59 26.81 -0.09
CA LEU A 143 -18.73 25.63 -0.31
C LEU A 143 -17.80 25.79 -1.52
N THR A 144 -17.59 27.02 -2.05
CA THR A 144 -16.65 27.27 -3.15
C THR A 144 -15.25 26.71 -2.83
N GLY A 145 -14.73 25.85 -3.69
CA GLY A 145 -13.45 25.16 -3.54
C GLY A 145 -13.36 24.10 -2.44
N ALA A 146 -14.46 23.77 -1.75
CA ALA A 146 -14.47 22.76 -0.68
C ALA A 146 -14.34 21.33 -1.23
N ASP A 147 -13.72 20.42 -0.47
CA ASP A 147 -13.59 19.01 -0.84
C ASP A 147 -14.53 18.11 -0.03
N LEU A 148 -15.65 17.68 -0.62
CA LEU A 148 -16.60 16.74 -0.03
C LEU A 148 -16.40 15.29 -0.52
N THR A 149 -15.23 14.94 -1.06
CA THR A 149 -14.98 13.60 -1.64
C THR A 149 -15.25 12.48 -0.64
N GLY A 150 -16.15 11.57 -0.98
CA GLY A 150 -16.50 10.42 -0.15
C GLY A 150 -17.33 10.75 1.11
N ALA A 151 -17.77 11.99 1.31
CA ALA A 151 -18.65 12.37 2.41
C ALA A 151 -20.04 11.71 2.29
N SER A 152 -20.63 11.34 3.43
CA SER A 152 -21.99 10.80 3.50
C SER A 152 -22.99 11.95 3.56
N LEU A 153 -23.73 12.19 2.47
CA LEU A 153 -24.72 13.27 2.32
C LEU A 153 -26.18 12.79 2.39
N THR A 154 -26.43 11.60 2.96
CA THR A 154 -27.79 11.05 3.12
C THR A 154 -28.70 12.06 3.84
N GLU A 155 -29.84 12.42 3.26
CA GLU A 155 -30.78 13.43 3.80
C GLU A 155 -30.20 14.85 4.03
N ALA A 156 -28.99 15.15 3.55
CA ALA A 156 -28.37 16.47 3.71
C ALA A 156 -29.03 17.52 2.79
N GLN A 157 -29.30 18.71 3.33
CA GLN A 157 -29.98 19.79 2.62
C GLN A 157 -28.97 20.79 2.03
N LEU A 158 -28.74 20.71 0.72
CA LEU A 158 -27.73 21.50 -0.01
C LEU A 158 -28.30 22.41 -1.09
N LEU A 159 -29.63 22.57 -1.18
CA LEU A 159 -30.33 23.12 -2.35
C LEU A 159 -29.87 24.53 -2.75
N THR A 160 -29.59 25.41 -1.78
CA THR A 160 -29.11 26.79 -2.03
C THR A 160 -27.64 26.99 -1.65
N ALA A 161 -26.88 25.92 -1.43
CA ALA A 161 -25.45 26.02 -1.13
C ALA A 161 -24.65 26.47 -2.37
N ARG A 162 -23.78 27.47 -2.19
CA ARG A 162 -22.91 27.98 -3.25
C ARG A 162 -21.72 27.05 -3.44
N THR A 163 -21.44 26.72 -4.70
CA THR A 163 -20.31 25.85 -5.11
C THR A 163 -19.72 26.39 -6.42
N ASP A 164 -18.50 26.00 -6.76
CA ASP A 164 -17.83 26.32 -8.03
C ASP A 164 -17.29 25.05 -8.72
N GLU A 165 -16.56 25.19 -9.83
CA GLU A 165 -15.93 24.06 -10.53
C GLU A 165 -14.84 23.35 -9.69
N ASN A 166 -14.33 24.00 -8.64
CA ASN A 166 -13.32 23.45 -7.75
C ASN A 166 -13.93 22.70 -6.55
N THR A 167 -15.22 22.91 -6.23
CA THR A 167 -15.92 22.14 -5.20
C THR A 167 -16.01 20.66 -5.61
N ARG A 168 -15.25 19.79 -4.92
CA ARG A 168 -15.29 18.34 -5.16
C ARG A 168 -16.48 17.71 -4.44
N ARG A 169 -17.17 16.78 -5.11
CA ARG A 169 -18.45 16.22 -4.66
C ARG A 169 -18.40 14.68 -4.61
N PRO A 170 -19.22 14.01 -3.77
CA PRO A 170 -19.37 12.56 -3.84
C PRO A 170 -19.86 12.08 -5.21
N VAL A 171 -19.46 10.86 -5.60
CA VAL A 171 -19.63 10.25 -6.94
C VAL A 171 -21.10 10.02 -7.35
N ARG A 172 -22.09 10.33 -6.49
CA ARG A 172 -23.53 10.16 -6.75
C ARG A 172 -24.38 11.44 -6.56
N PHE A 173 -23.78 12.62 -6.40
CA PHE A 173 -24.53 13.85 -6.15
C PHE A 173 -24.82 14.65 -7.43
N ILE A 174 -26.11 14.77 -7.80
CA ILE A 174 -26.58 15.65 -8.89
C ILE A 174 -27.18 16.93 -8.26
N PRO A 175 -26.75 18.14 -8.66
CA PRO A 175 -27.32 19.37 -8.14
C PRO A 175 -28.76 19.58 -8.63
N GLY A 176 -29.69 19.83 -7.69
CA GLY A 176 -31.08 20.16 -7.99
C GLY A 176 -32.08 18.99 -7.95
N SER A 177 -31.61 17.75 -7.77
CA SER A 177 -32.47 16.59 -7.48
C SER A 177 -32.63 16.37 -5.98
N ASP A 178 -33.81 15.88 -5.55
CA ASP A 178 -34.07 15.47 -4.18
C ASP A 178 -33.14 14.28 -3.80
N PRO A 179 -32.37 14.35 -2.69
CA PRO A 179 -31.46 13.27 -2.29
C PRO A 179 -32.15 11.92 -2.01
N SER A 180 -33.46 11.90 -1.81
CA SER A 180 -34.22 10.67 -1.50
C SER A 180 -34.23 9.62 -2.63
N GLU A 181 -34.01 10.00 -3.89
CA GLU A 181 -34.05 9.06 -5.03
C GLU A 181 -32.73 8.28 -5.26
N ALA A 182 -31.64 8.58 -4.54
CA ALA A 182 -30.30 8.05 -4.82
C ALA A 182 -29.99 6.61 -4.29
N ASN A 183 -30.95 5.96 -3.63
CA ASN A 183 -30.72 4.74 -2.83
C ASN A 183 -31.45 3.49 -3.34
N GLY A 184 -30.97 2.92 -4.45
CA GLY A 184 -31.21 1.51 -4.79
C GLY A 184 -30.14 0.60 -4.16
N VAL A 185 -30.55 -0.23 -3.19
CA VAL A 185 -29.68 -1.25 -2.56
C VAL A 185 -29.48 -2.44 -3.50
N ALA A 186 -28.25 -2.91 -3.68
CA ALA A 186 -27.96 -4.14 -4.42
C ALA A 186 -28.24 -5.37 -3.53
N PRO A 187 -28.96 -6.41 -4.02
CA PRO A 187 -29.38 -7.54 -3.20
C PRO A 187 -28.27 -8.59 -2.97
N GLN A 188 -28.32 -9.24 -1.80
CA GLN A 188 -27.56 -10.46 -1.48
C GLN A 188 -28.12 -11.67 -2.26
N PRO A 189 -27.31 -12.69 -2.61
CA PRO A 189 -27.78 -13.83 -3.38
C PRO A 189 -28.40 -14.92 -2.48
N GLY A 190 -29.69 -15.19 -2.62
CA GLY A 190 -30.32 -16.41 -2.11
C GLY A 190 -31.81 -16.32 -1.77
N GLY A 191 -32.64 -17.08 -2.49
CA GLY A 191 -34.04 -17.35 -2.14
C GLY A 191 -35.09 -16.80 -3.13
N HIS A 192 -35.75 -17.70 -3.86
CA HIS A 192 -37.01 -17.39 -4.56
C HIS A 192 -38.17 -17.32 -3.56
N PRO A 193 -39.18 -16.46 -3.80
CA PRO A 193 -40.48 -17.01 -4.21
C PRO A 193 -41.23 -16.21 -5.30
N GLU A 194 -42.43 -16.71 -5.64
CA GLU A 194 -43.29 -16.40 -6.80
C GLU A 194 -44.04 -15.03 -6.82
N PRO A 195 -44.67 -14.65 -7.96
CA PRO A 195 -45.16 -13.28 -8.22
C PRO A 195 -46.69 -13.07 -8.14
N ALA A 196 -47.11 -11.83 -7.90
CA ALA A 196 -48.46 -11.30 -8.20
C ALA A 196 -48.45 -9.74 -8.18
N PRO A 197 -49.51 -9.03 -8.62
CA PRO A 197 -50.02 -8.92 -10.00
C PRO A 197 -50.02 -7.44 -10.50
N PRO A 198 -50.40 -7.12 -11.76
CA PRO A 198 -50.06 -5.84 -12.40
C PRO A 198 -51.21 -4.80 -12.55
N ARG A 199 -50.83 -3.60 -13.04
CA ARG A 199 -51.62 -2.48 -13.66
C ARG A 199 -52.19 -1.40 -12.71
N PRO A 200 -52.53 -0.18 -13.21
CA PRO A 200 -52.64 0.27 -14.62
C PRO A 200 -51.83 1.53 -15.01
N THR A 201 -52.04 1.98 -16.26
CA THR A 201 -51.23 2.93 -17.03
C THR A 201 -51.95 4.23 -17.44
N ARG A 202 -51.17 5.23 -17.88
CA ARG A 202 -51.45 6.34 -18.84
C ARG A 202 -51.86 7.71 -18.30
N GLY A 203 -51.20 8.75 -18.85
CA GLY A 203 -51.56 10.17 -18.75
C GLY A 203 -50.47 11.11 -19.26
N SER A 204 -50.33 11.28 -20.59
CA SER A 204 -49.53 12.34 -21.25
C SER A 204 -50.29 13.70 -21.22
N PRO A 205 -49.76 14.87 -21.70
CA PRO A 205 -48.54 15.11 -22.49
C PRO A 205 -47.70 16.36 -22.10
N ALA A 206 -46.87 16.84 -23.04
CA ALA A 206 -45.82 17.86 -22.95
C ALA A 206 -46.33 19.34 -22.98
N PRO A 207 -45.46 20.37 -22.79
CA PRO A 207 -45.87 21.75 -22.57
C PRO A 207 -45.94 22.64 -23.83
N ASP A 208 -46.70 23.73 -23.73
CA ASP A 208 -46.80 24.78 -24.75
C ASP A 208 -45.66 25.81 -24.68
N GLY A 209 -45.35 26.40 -25.84
CA GLY A 209 -44.55 27.61 -25.98
C GLY A 209 -45.05 28.44 -27.17
N GLU A 210 -45.61 29.62 -26.90
CA GLU A 210 -46.16 30.51 -27.95
C GLU A 210 -45.06 31.30 -28.68
N ALA A 211 -45.16 31.44 -30.01
CA ALA A 211 -45.32 32.75 -30.69
C ALA A 211 -45.25 32.66 -32.24
N ARG A 212 -46.41 32.91 -32.87
CA ARG A 212 -46.68 33.81 -34.04
C ARG A 212 -45.46 34.30 -34.88
N GLU A 213 -45.50 34.39 -36.23
CA GLU A 213 -46.61 34.83 -37.09
C GLU A 213 -46.35 34.60 -38.63
N ARG A 214 -47.43 34.52 -39.43
CA ARG A 214 -47.59 34.77 -40.90
C ARG A 214 -47.07 33.77 -41.99
N SER A 215 -47.93 33.61 -43.00
CA SER A 215 -47.92 32.72 -44.20
C SER A 215 -47.47 33.49 -45.48
N PRO A 216 -47.54 32.99 -46.76
CA PRO A 216 -48.05 31.70 -47.29
C PRO A 216 -47.25 30.99 -48.44
N HIS A 217 -47.77 29.81 -48.85
CA HIS A 217 -47.64 28.99 -50.09
C HIS A 217 -47.35 29.66 -51.47
N PRO A 218 -47.20 28.89 -52.61
CA PRO A 218 -46.57 27.56 -52.86
C PRO A 218 -45.79 27.49 -54.22
N ALA A 219 -45.17 26.35 -54.59
CA ALA A 219 -45.04 25.89 -56.00
C ALA A 219 -44.54 24.43 -56.14
N THR A 220 -44.88 23.80 -57.27
CA THR A 220 -44.79 22.37 -57.61
C THR A 220 -43.83 22.04 -58.77
N VAL A 221 -43.42 20.76 -58.86
CA VAL A 221 -43.39 19.90 -60.10
C VAL A 221 -42.09 19.74 -60.97
N ASN A 222 -41.64 18.45 -61.04
CA ASN A 222 -41.25 17.64 -62.23
C ASN A 222 -39.81 17.17 -62.61
N ASP A 223 -39.80 15.91 -63.10
CA ASP A 223 -39.04 15.21 -64.16
C ASP A 223 -37.61 14.59 -63.96
N GLU A 224 -37.60 13.33 -63.49
CA GLU A 224 -37.22 12.05 -64.18
C GLU A 224 -35.85 11.80 -64.94
N PRO A 225 -35.45 10.54 -65.31
CA PRO A 225 -34.12 10.01 -64.95
C PRO A 225 -33.33 9.23 -66.07
N SER A 226 -32.21 8.58 -65.70
CA SER A 226 -31.52 7.46 -66.42
C SER A 226 -30.36 6.89 -65.55
N SER A 227 -29.78 5.68 -65.72
CA SER A 227 -30.18 4.37 -66.30
C SER A 227 -29.20 3.25 -65.82
N VAL A 228 -29.59 1.97 -65.96
CA VAL A 228 -28.90 0.71 -65.51
C VAL A 228 -28.03 0.06 -66.65
N PRO A 229 -27.52 -1.21 -66.70
CA PRO A 229 -27.47 -2.42 -65.80
C PRO A 229 -26.10 -3.21 -65.77
N ALA A 230 -26.13 -4.51 -65.38
CA ALA A 230 -25.04 -5.53 -65.42
C ALA A 230 -25.22 -6.54 -66.63
N ALA A 231 -24.66 -7.76 -66.77
CA ALA A 231 -24.00 -8.75 -65.87
C ALA A 231 -23.20 -9.87 -66.63
N ASP A 232 -22.87 -10.97 -65.93
CA ASP A 232 -22.65 -12.38 -66.37
C ASP A 232 -21.29 -13.00 -66.81
N HIS A 233 -21.21 -14.33 -66.58
CA HIS A 233 -20.09 -15.29 -66.77
C HIS A 233 -20.00 -15.89 -68.20
N PRO A 234 -18.91 -16.65 -68.53
CA PRO A 234 -18.99 -18.13 -68.56
C PRO A 234 -17.67 -18.86 -68.17
N GLY A 235 -17.54 -20.18 -68.38
CA GLY A 235 -16.31 -20.95 -68.05
C GLY A 235 -16.10 -22.29 -68.79
N VAL A 236 -15.14 -23.10 -68.28
CA VAL A 236 -14.79 -24.53 -68.60
C VAL A 236 -13.81 -24.80 -69.78
N SER A 237 -12.59 -25.33 -69.48
CA SER A 237 -12.14 -26.72 -69.79
C SER A 237 -10.62 -27.00 -69.64
N ALA A 238 -10.30 -28.26 -69.29
CA ALA A 238 -9.05 -29.05 -69.50
C ALA A 238 -7.65 -28.61 -68.96
N GLY A 239 -6.89 -29.60 -68.43
CA GLY A 239 -5.45 -29.53 -68.08
C GLY A 239 -4.53 -30.14 -69.17
N PRO A 240 -3.27 -30.59 -68.91
CA PRO A 240 -2.70 -31.02 -67.61
C PRO A 240 -1.27 -30.51 -67.26
N ASP A 241 -0.79 -30.94 -66.09
CA ASP A 241 0.62 -31.12 -65.62
C ASP A 241 1.72 -30.05 -65.87
N THR A 242 2.26 -29.49 -64.78
CA THR A 242 3.64 -29.83 -64.33
C THR A 242 3.93 -29.37 -62.89
N ARG A 243 4.95 -29.97 -62.26
CA ARG A 243 5.27 -29.92 -60.82
C ARG A 243 6.05 -28.65 -60.41
N ALA A 244 5.82 -28.12 -59.20
CA ALA A 244 6.75 -28.23 -58.05
C ALA A 244 6.35 -27.41 -56.80
N ALA A 245 6.13 -28.12 -55.67
CA ALA A 245 6.30 -27.77 -54.26
C ALA A 245 6.27 -26.29 -53.77
N GLU A 246 5.23 -25.96 -52.96
CA GLU A 246 5.31 -24.98 -51.87
C GLU A 246 5.44 -25.70 -50.50
N PRO A 247 6.10 -25.10 -49.48
CA PRO A 247 6.19 -25.67 -48.14
C PRO A 247 4.89 -25.48 -47.34
N GLY A 248 4.45 -26.54 -46.66
CA GLY A 248 3.15 -26.59 -45.99
C GLY A 248 3.02 -25.74 -44.72
N ALA A 249 1.78 -25.35 -44.43
CA ALA A 249 1.38 -24.69 -43.19
C ALA A 249 1.69 -25.54 -41.93
N PRO A 250 1.98 -24.92 -40.77
CA PRO A 250 2.23 -25.66 -39.54
C PRO A 250 0.96 -26.38 -39.08
N ALA A 251 1.13 -27.66 -38.69
CA ALA A 251 0.03 -28.50 -38.22
C ALA A 251 -0.58 -27.93 -36.93
N GLN A 252 -1.92 -28.04 -36.82
CA GLN A 252 -2.61 -27.85 -35.55
C GLN A 252 -2.13 -28.90 -34.56
N ALA A 253 -1.27 -28.50 -33.62
CA ALA A 253 -0.94 -29.33 -32.47
C ALA A 253 -2.19 -29.49 -31.60
N THR A 254 -2.80 -30.67 -31.67
CA THR A 254 -3.88 -31.05 -30.76
C THR A 254 -3.32 -31.09 -29.35
N LEU A 255 -3.76 -30.15 -28.51
CA LEU A 255 -3.52 -30.14 -27.08
C LEU A 255 -4.01 -31.48 -26.51
N ARG A 256 -3.08 -32.39 -26.22
CA ARG A 256 -3.35 -33.46 -25.27
C ARG A 256 -3.67 -32.79 -23.93
N PRO A 257 -4.70 -33.24 -23.20
CA PRO A 257 -4.88 -32.77 -21.84
C PRO A 257 -3.60 -33.06 -21.07
N ALA A 258 -3.10 -32.07 -20.34
CA ALA A 258 -2.05 -32.31 -19.37
C ALA A 258 -2.53 -33.45 -18.46
N THR A 259 -1.75 -34.52 -18.38
CA THR A 259 -1.91 -35.48 -17.28
C THR A 259 -1.80 -34.68 -16.01
N ALA A 260 -2.83 -34.72 -15.17
CA ALA A 260 -2.88 -33.95 -13.94
C ALA A 260 -1.54 -34.05 -13.22
N ASP A 261 -0.97 -32.89 -12.87
CA ASP A 261 0.17 -32.84 -11.97
C ASP A 261 -0.18 -33.69 -10.74
N PRO A 262 0.74 -34.50 -10.20
CA PRO A 262 0.54 -35.02 -8.87
C PRO A 262 0.37 -33.79 -7.97
N GLU A 263 -0.76 -33.71 -7.28
CA GLU A 263 -1.00 -32.63 -6.31
C GLU A 263 0.23 -32.51 -5.40
N PRO A 264 0.64 -31.30 -4.99
CA PRO A 264 1.64 -31.18 -3.93
C PRO A 264 1.10 -32.00 -2.75
N GLU A 265 1.84 -33.05 -2.35
CA GLU A 265 1.40 -33.97 -1.30
C GLU A 265 0.83 -33.15 -0.15
N SER A 266 -0.49 -33.27 0.03
CA SER A 266 -1.19 -32.42 0.98
C SER A 266 -0.68 -32.81 2.36
N THR A 267 0.10 -31.88 2.91
CA THR A 267 0.47 -31.73 4.32
C THR A 267 -0.26 -32.72 5.21
N ASP A 268 0.48 -33.64 5.83
CA ASP A 268 -0.03 -34.47 6.93
C ASP A 268 -0.85 -33.57 7.87
N ALA A 269 -2.16 -33.83 7.96
CA ALA A 269 -3.11 -32.93 8.64
C ALA A 269 -2.96 -32.95 10.18
N ASP A 270 -1.87 -33.53 10.68
CA ASP A 270 -1.54 -33.81 12.07
C ASP A 270 -0.51 -32.83 12.67
N ASP A 271 0.21 -32.03 11.85
CA ASP A 271 1.24 -31.08 12.30
C ASP A 271 0.64 -29.74 12.79
N VAL A 272 -0.13 -29.77 13.87
CA VAL A 272 -0.66 -28.56 14.57
C VAL A 272 0.27 -28.11 15.72
N GLU A 273 1.19 -28.97 16.15
CA GLU A 273 2.11 -28.69 17.27
C GLU A 273 3.32 -27.82 16.85
N PRO A 274 3.85 -26.95 17.72
CA PRO A 274 5.03 -26.13 17.42
C PRO A 274 6.29 -26.98 17.15
N PHE A 275 6.97 -26.72 16.03
CA PHE A 275 8.17 -27.45 15.61
C PHE A 275 9.38 -26.56 15.36
N ARG A 276 10.59 -27.14 15.44
CA ARG A 276 11.84 -26.53 14.96
C ARG A 276 12.10 -26.96 13.52
N SER A 277 12.55 -26.04 12.67
CA SER A 277 12.35 -26.13 11.21
C SER A 277 13.53 -25.67 10.37
N PHE A 278 13.68 -26.24 9.17
CA PHE A 278 14.49 -25.71 8.08
C PHE A 278 13.64 -25.30 6.85
N LEU A 279 12.30 -25.19 7.00
CA LEU A 279 11.39 -24.79 5.90
C LEU A 279 11.74 -23.42 5.32
N SER A 280 11.83 -22.43 6.21
CA SER A 280 11.96 -21.02 5.88
C SER A 280 12.14 -20.20 7.15
N ASP A 281 12.89 -19.11 7.05
CA ASP A 281 13.14 -18.14 8.13
C ASP A 281 11.89 -17.34 8.55
N ASN A 282 10.87 -17.27 7.70
CA ASN A 282 9.54 -16.77 8.10
C ASN A 282 8.75 -17.72 9.03
N THR A 283 9.32 -18.87 9.44
CA THR A 283 8.77 -19.72 10.51
C THR A 283 9.40 -19.45 11.88
N SER A 284 10.42 -18.58 11.95
CA SER A 284 11.06 -18.17 13.20
C SER A 284 10.18 -17.22 14.03
N GLY A 285 10.50 -17.10 15.32
CA GLY A 285 9.81 -16.20 16.23
C GLY A 285 10.26 -14.73 16.11
N LEU A 286 9.77 -13.88 17.01
CA LEU A 286 10.33 -12.55 17.21
C LEU A 286 11.67 -12.67 17.95
N CYS A 287 12.67 -11.88 17.58
CA CYS A 287 13.88 -11.75 18.39
C CYS A 287 13.61 -10.99 19.71
N PRO A 288 14.37 -11.24 20.79
CA PRO A 288 14.12 -10.62 22.08
C PRO A 288 14.15 -9.08 22.05
N GLU A 289 15.02 -8.50 21.21
CA GLU A 289 15.14 -7.04 21.06
C GLU A 289 13.89 -6.43 20.41
N ALA A 290 13.35 -7.08 19.37
CA ALA A 290 12.12 -6.69 18.69
C ALA A 290 10.91 -6.82 19.63
N LEU A 291 10.78 -7.95 20.34
CA LEU A 291 9.70 -8.16 21.30
C LEU A 291 9.73 -7.10 22.41
N ALA A 292 10.91 -6.84 22.99
CA ALA A 292 11.07 -5.80 24.02
C ALA A 292 10.77 -4.39 23.48
N ALA A 293 11.03 -4.11 22.20
CA ALA A 293 10.66 -2.86 21.56
C ALA A 293 9.14 -2.71 21.41
N ILE A 294 8.44 -3.79 21.03
CA ILE A 294 6.97 -3.83 20.97
C ILE A 294 6.37 -3.59 22.37
N THR A 295 6.89 -4.25 23.41
CA THR A 295 6.45 -4.02 24.80
C THR A 295 6.64 -2.56 25.21
N ARG A 296 7.83 -1.97 25.00
CA ARG A 296 8.05 -0.53 25.28
C ARG A 296 7.11 0.38 24.50
N ALA A 297 6.86 0.08 23.22
CA ALA A 297 5.93 0.83 22.37
C ALA A 297 4.45 0.60 22.73
N ASN A 298 4.13 -0.47 23.47
CA ASN A 298 2.79 -0.75 23.99
C ASN A 298 2.52 0.00 25.30
N ASP A 299 3.51 -0.02 26.21
CA ASP A 299 3.37 0.47 27.58
C ASP A 299 3.61 1.99 27.70
N GLY A 300 4.16 2.61 26.64
CA GLY A 300 4.29 4.06 26.53
C GLY A 300 2.95 4.80 26.38
N ALA A 301 3.00 6.12 26.57
CA ALA A 301 1.84 6.99 26.36
C ALA A 301 1.30 6.93 24.93
N HIS A 302 0.04 7.34 24.73
CA HIS A 302 -0.57 7.44 23.40
C HIS A 302 0.28 8.31 22.46
N VAL A 303 0.58 7.76 21.28
CA VAL A 303 1.18 8.47 20.15
C VAL A 303 0.19 8.49 18.98
N ARG A 304 0.41 9.37 18.00
CA ARG A 304 -0.46 9.47 16.81
C ARG A 304 -0.35 8.19 15.96
N GLY A 305 -1.31 8.01 15.05
CA GLY A 305 -1.34 6.87 14.14
C GLY A 305 -0.55 7.10 12.86
N TYR A 306 -0.53 6.08 12.00
CA TYR A 306 -0.12 6.14 10.60
C TYR A 306 1.33 6.63 10.34
N GLY A 307 2.20 6.56 11.34
CA GLY A 307 3.63 6.89 11.23
C GLY A 307 4.02 8.26 11.80
N ASP A 308 3.06 9.08 12.23
CA ASP A 308 3.33 10.37 12.89
C ASP A 308 3.67 10.18 14.38
N ASP A 309 4.54 9.20 14.67
CA ASP A 309 4.93 8.80 16.03
C ASP A 309 6.45 8.76 16.22
N VAL A 310 6.86 8.92 17.48
CA VAL A 310 8.28 9.03 17.85
C VAL A 310 9.09 7.78 17.55
N TYR A 311 8.46 6.61 17.51
CA TYR A 311 9.13 5.34 17.20
C TYR A 311 9.42 5.25 15.70
N THR A 312 8.45 5.64 14.87
CA THR A 312 8.61 5.75 13.42
C THR A 312 9.71 6.75 13.06
N GLN A 313 9.70 7.93 13.66
CA GLN A 313 10.74 8.96 13.42
C GLN A 313 12.15 8.48 13.80
N ARG A 314 12.30 7.69 14.88
CA ARG A 314 13.60 7.11 15.28
C ARG A 314 14.05 5.98 14.37
N ALA A 315 13.13 5.10 13.97
CA ALA A 315 13.43 4.03 13.02
C ALA A 315 13.83 4.60 11.63
N GLU A 316 13.14 5.64 11.16
CA GLU A 316 13.56 6.39 9.97
C GLU A 316 14.95 7.02 10.14
N LEU A 317 15.24 7.62 11.29
CA LEU A 317 16.56 8.21 11.58
C LEU A 317 17.67 7.15 11.61
N ALA A 318 17.41 5.97 12.18
CA ALA A 318 18.36 4.85 12.20
C ALA A 318 18.67 4.38 10.76
N LEU A 319 17.65 4.21 9.92
CA LEU A 319 17.82 3.83 8.52
C LEU A 319 18.51 4.93 7.69
N ARG A 320 18.17 6.22 7.89
CA ARG A 320 18.90 7.35 7.29
C ARG A 320 20.34 7.45 7.76
N THR A 321 20.65 7.01 8.98
CA THR A 321 22.04 6.96 9.48
C THR A 321 22.82 5.84 8.80
N LEU A 322 22.18 4.68 8.59
CA LEU A 322 22.79 3.52 7.93
C LEU A 322 23.01 3.74 6.42
N PHE A 323 22.01 4.30 5.73
CA PHE A 323 21.96 4.38 4.27
C PHE A 323 22.22 5.78 3.69
N GLY A 324 22.29 6.82 4.51
CA GLY A 324 22.55 8.20 4.09
C GLY A 324 21.39 9.15 4.40
N ALA A 325 21.74 10.34 4.93
CA ALA A 325 20.79 11.28 5.54
C ALA A 325 19.67 11.79 4.60
N THR A 326 19.90 11.73 3.29
CA THR A 326 19.01 12.19 2.22
C THR A 326 18.08 11.08 1.67
N THR A 327 18.11 9.88 2.24
CA THR A 327 17.21 8.78 1.86
C THR A 327 15.77 9.00 2.34
N SER A 328 14.80 8.59 1.50
CA SER A 328 13.39 8.53 1.89
C SER A 328 13.08 7.13 2.42
N VAL A 329 12.46 7.04 3.59
CA VAL A 329 12.25 5.78 4.33
C VAL A 329 10.77 5.65 4.68
N PHE A 330 10.20 4.47 4.45
CA PHE A 330 8.81 4.15 4.78
C PHE A 330 8.69 2.69 5.24
N PHE A 331 7.72 2.37 6.09
CA PHE A 331 7.47 0.99 6.54
C PHE A 331 6.18 0.41 5.97
N VAL A 332 6.20 -0.89 5.65
CA VAL A 332 5.05 -1.70 5.19
C VAL A 332 5.04 -3.06 5.88
N ALA A 333 3.90 -3.76 5.82
CA ALA A 333 3.69 -4.98 6.60
C ALA A 333 4.37 -6.25 6.06
N THR A 334 4.67 -6.34 4.75
CA THR A 334 5.14 -7.57 4.10
C THR A 334 6.11 -7.30 2.95
N GLY A 335 6.97 -8.27 2.64
CA GLY A 335 7.91 -8.23 1.50
C GLY A 335 7.24 -7.92 0.16
N THR A 336 6.15 -8.62 -0.16
CA THR A 336 5.34 -8.36 -1.36
C THR A 336 4.85 -6.92 -1.45
N ALA A 337 4.43 -6.32 -0.33
CA ALA A 337 4.04 -4.91 -0.30
C ALA A 337 5.24 -3.97 -0.48
N ALA A 338 6.41 -4.33 0.06
CA ALA A 338 7.63 -3.53 -0.09
C ALA A 338 8.06 -3.50 -1.57
N ASN A 339 8.25 -4.68 -2.17
CA ASN A 339 8.65 -4.84 -3.57
C ASN A 339 7.68 -4.12 -4.52
N THR A 340 6.40 -4.50 -4.50
CA THR A 340 5.43 -3.99 -5.47
C THR A 340 5.16 -2.49 -5.34
N LEU A 341 5.13 -1.94 -4.11
CA LEU A 341 4.90 -0.50 -3.91
C LEU A 341 6.17 0.33 -4.18
N ALA A 342 7.36 -0.20 -3.90
CA ALA A 342 8.63 0.46 -4.25
C ALA A 342 8.76 0.60 -5.77
N ILE A 343 8.50 -0.49 -6.50
CA ILE A 343 8.52 -0.51 -7.95
C ILE A 343 7.42 0.41 -8.52
N ALA A 344 6.18 0.36 -8.01
CA ALA A 344 5.10 1.23 -8.45
C ALA A 344 5.35 2.74 -8.21
N ALA A 345 6.16 3.10 -7.21
CA ALA A 345 6.55 4.49 -6.98
C ALA A 345 7.53 4.99 -8.06
N LEU A 346 8.45 4.12 -8.51
CA LEU A 346 9.45 4.39 -9.53
C LEU A 346 8.89 4.36 -10.97
N THR A 347 7.99 3.41 -11.29
CA THR A 347 7.53 3.17 -12.66
C THR A 347 6.37 4.05 -13.13
N GLN A 348 6.08 4.01 -14.44
CA GLN A 348 4.83 4.43 -15.08
C GLN A 348 4.14 3.24 -15.77
N ARG A 349 2.82 3.29 -15.98
CA ARG A 349 2.00 2.18 -16.52
C ARG A 349 2.38 1.70 -17.94
N TRP A 350 3.15 2.49 -18.68
CA TRP A 350 3.67 2.15 -20.01
C TRP A 350 5.13 1.67 -19.99
N GLU A 351 5.74 1.59 -18.80
CA GLU A 351 7.08 1.06 -18.61
C GLU A 351 7.05 -0.45 -18.28
N THR A 352 8.21 -1.09 -18.35
CA THR A 352 8.38 -2.53 -18.09
C THR A 352 9.22 -2.78 -16.84
N ILE A 353 8.88 -3.84 -16.11
CA ILE A 353 9.68 -4.40 -15.03
C ILE A 353 10.54 -5.51 -15.63
N VAL A 354 11.81 -5.59 -15.20
CA VAL A 354 12.74 -6.65 -15.56
C VAL A 354 13.17 -7.36 -14.28
N SER A 355 13.04 -8.68 -14.24
CA SER A 355 13.32 -9.49 -13.05
C SER A 355 14.03 -10.80 -13.42
N HIS A 356 14.63 -11.48 -12.44
CA HIS A 356 15.22 -12.80 -12.68
C HIS A 356 14.12 -13.87 -12.83
N ARG A 357 14.35 -14.91 -13.63
CA ARG A 357 13.38 -15.99 -13.85
C ARG A 357 12.93 -16.71 -12.58
N HIS A 358 13.78 -16.75 -11.54
CA HIS A 358 13.48 -17.33 -10.22
C HIS A 358 13.32 -16.27 -9.13
N SER A 359 13.08 -15.01 -9.52
CA SER A 359 12.86 -13.94 -8.54
C SER A 359 11.56 -14.14 -7.77
N HIS A 360 11.55 -13.75 -6.48
CA HIS A 360 10.36 -13.77 -5.64
C HIS A 360 9.18 -13.03 -6.29
N LEU A 361 9.48 -11.89 -6.91
CA LEU A 361 8.52 -11.08 -7.68
C LEU A 361 7.91 -11.85 -8.87
N HIS A 362 8.61 -12.79 -9.50
CA HIS A 362 8.06 -13.59 -10.59
C HIS A 362 7.31 -14.84 -10.09
N GLU A 363 7.91 -15.61 -9.18
CA GLU A 363 7.42 -16.94 -8.82
C GLU A 363 6.49 -16.97 -7.59
N HIS A 364 6.57 -15.98 -6.69
CA HIS A 364 6.05 -16.08 -5.32
C HIS A 364 5.17 -14.90 -4.88
N GLU A 365 4.97 -13.88 -5.71
CA GLU A 365 4.04 -12.76 -5.46
C GLU A 365 2.71 -12.87 -6.24
N SER A 366 2.49 -14.01 -6.90
CA SER A 366 1.36 -14.24 -7.80
C SER A 366 1.26 -13.12 -8.85
N THR A 367 0.06 -12.71 -9.27
CA THR A 367 -0.18 -11.56 -10.17
C THR A 367 -0.20 -10.21 -9.44
N GLY A 368 0.25 -10.16 -8.18
CA GLY A 368 0.31 -8.96 -7.36
C GLY A 368 1.14 -7.82 -7.97
N PRO A 369 2.36 -8.08 -8.51
CA PRO A 369 3.19 -7.06 -9.13
C PRO A 369 2.51 -6.37 -10.32
N GLU A 370 1.94 -7.13 -11.26
CA GLU A 370 1.21 -6.58 -12.40
C GLU A 370 -0.02 -5.79 -11.97
N LEU A 371 -0.77 -6.28 -10.97
CA LEU A 371 -1.96 -5.62 -10.44
C LEU A 371 -1.64 -4.25 -9.80
N ILE A 372 -0.58 -4.19 -8.98
CA ILE A 372 -0.21 -3.00 -8.20
C ILE A 372 0.52 -1.97 -9.07
N THR A 373 1.47 -2.42 -9.90
CA THR A 373 2.29 -1.53 -10.74
C THR A 373 1.58 -1.13 -12.04
N GLY A 374 0.65 -1.96 -12.54
CA GLY A 374 0.08 -1.85 -13.88
C GLY A 374 1.10 -2.07 -15.01
N CYS A 375 2.31 -2.54 -14.68
CA CYS A 375 3.41 -2.76 -15.61
C CYS A 375 3.53 -4.25 -15.97
N ARG A 376 4.14 -4.55 -17.12
CA ARG A 376 4.49 -5.93 -17.47
C ARG A 376 5.80 -6.34 -16.78
N ASN A 377 5.84 -7.48 -16.12
CA ASN A 377 7.09 -8.14 -15.75
C ASN A 377 7.67 -8.92 -16.95
N VAL A 378 8.99 -8.82 -17.17
CA VAL A 378 9.71 -9.54 -18.23
C VAL A 378 10.96 -10.18 -17.65
N VAL A 379 10.98 -11.52 -17.61
CA VAL A 379 12.07 -12.28 -17.01
C VAL A 379 13.36 -12.31 -17.86
N VAL A 380 14.49 -12.28 -17.17
CA VAL A 380 15.87 -12.44 -17.67
C VAL A 380 16.64 -13.44 -16.79
N GLY A 381 17.92 -13.65 -17.11
CA GLY A 381 18.82 -14.54 -16.38
C GLY A 381 19.03 -15.83 -17.16
N HIS A 382 20.17 -15.93 -17.85
CA HIS A 382 20.62 -17.17 -18.45
C HIS A 382 21.11 -18.16 -17.37
N ARG A 383 21.74 -17.66 -16.31
CA ARG A 383 22.10 -18.40 -15.09
C ARG A 383 20.89 -18.66 -14.20
N ASP A 384 21.02 -19.65 -13.32
CA ASP A 384 20.03 -19.95 -12.28
C ASP A 384 20.06 -18.96 -11.13
N ASP A 385 21.22 -18.41 -10.76
CA ASP A 385 21.39 -17.66 -9.50
C ASP A 385 21.33 -16.13 -9.64
N LYS A 386 21.85 -15.56 -10.74
CA LYS A 386 22.04 -14.11 -10.91
C LYS A 386 21.71 -13.62 -12.32
N ILE A 387 21.38 -12.34 -12.42
CA ILE A 387 21.36 -11.55 -13.65
C ILE A 387 22.77 -11.00 -13.88
N GLU A 388 23.26 -11.06 -15.12
CA GLU A 388 24.51 -10.40 -15.54
C GLU A 388 24.20 -9.22 -16.48
N PRO A 389 25.09 -8.21 -16.62
CA PRO A 389 24.83 -7.05 -17.49
C PRO A 389 24.48 -7.42 -18.94
N ALA A 390 25.01 -8.53 -19.45
CA ALA A 390 24.72 -9.05 -20.78
C ALA A 390 23.26 -9.53 -20.96
N ASP A 391 22.58 -9.96 -19.89
CA ASP A 391 21.15 -10.31 -19.94
C ASP A 391 20.27 -9.08 -20.26
N LEU A 392 20.78 -7.87 -20.00
CA LEU A 392 20.09 -6.61 -20.29
C LEU A 392 20.32 -6.12 -21.74
N ASP A 393 21.32 -6.63 -22.45
CA ASP A 393 21.69 -6.10 -23.77
C ASP A 393 20.60 -6.28 -24.83
N ARG A 394 19.70 -7.26 -24.66
CA ARG A 394 18.50 -7.40 -25.49
C ARG A 394 17.60 -6.16 -25.48
N PHE A 395 17.66 -5.34 -24.42
CA PHE A 395 16.87 -4.12 -24.29
C PHE A 395 17.51 -2.92 -24.99
N ALA A 396 18.80 -2.99 -25.39
CA ALA A 396 19.47 -1.93 -26.14
C ALA A 396 18.89 -1.70 -27.55
N ALA A 397 18.11 -2.66 -28.06
CA ALA A 397 17.40 -2.58 -29.34
C ALA A 397 15.90 -2.23 -29.22
N MET A 398 15.41 -1.88 -28.02
CA MET A 398 14.02 -1.43 -27.87
C MET A 398 13.77 -0.12 -28.63
N ARG A 399 12.56 0.00 -29.19
CA ARG A 399 12.10 1.23 -29.83
C ARG A 399 11.62 2.20 -28.77
N HIS A 400 12.25 3.37 -28.71
CA HIS A 400 11.82 4.50 -27.88
C HIS A 400 10.63 5.25 -28.52
N ASP A 401 9.59 4.52 -28.88
CA ASP A 401 8.33 5.05 -29.39
C ASP A 401 7.11 4.38 -28.73
N VAL A 402 5.93 4.94 -28.99
CA VAL A 402 4.66 4.60 -28.33
C VAL A 402 4.18 3.15 -28.58
N HIS A 403 4.83 2.38 -29.46
CA HIS A 403 4.42 1.01 -29.76
C HIS A 403 5.08 -0.04 -28.86
N GLN A 404 6.09 0.31 -28.08
CA GLN A 404 6.77 -0.61 -27.16
C GLN A 404 6.75 -0.10 -25.71
N PRO A 405 6.66 -1.01 -24.71
CA PRO A 405 6.88 -0.65 -23.31
C PRO A 405 8.26 -0.01 -23.13
N GLN A 406 8.33 1.06 -22.34
CA GLN A 406 9.57 1.78 -22.11
C GLN A 406 10.38 1.19 -20.93
N PRO A 407 11.69 1.47 -20.82
CA PRO A 407 12.47 1.12 -19.63
C PRO A 407 11.80 1.62 -18.34
N GLY A 408 11.69 0.74 -17.34
CA GLY A 408 11.04 1.02 -16.06
C GLY A 408 11.97 0.74 -14.89
N VAL A 409 11.87 -0.47 -14.34
CA VAL A 409 12.68 -0.92 -13.20
C VAL A 409 13.30 -2.29 -13.48
N LEU A 410 14.60 -2.42 -13.26
CA LEU A 410 15.27 -3.70 -13.01
C LEU A 410 15.16 -4.03 -11.52
N THR A 411 14.62 -5.19 -11.17
CA THR A 411 14.62 -5.70 -9.80
C THR A 411 15.63 -6.84 -9.63
N LEU A 412 16.48 -6.72 -8.62
CA LEU A 412 17.47 -7.73 -8.20
C LEU A 412 17.09 -8.22 -6.80
N SER A 413 17.40 -9.46 -6.45
CA SER A 413 17.27 -9.97 -5.08
C SER A 413 18.66 -10.09 -4.46
N ASN A 414 18.92 -9.49 -3.29
CA ASN A 414 20.21 -9.59 -2.62
C ASN A 414 20.09 -9.89 -1.10
N PRO A 415 20.43 -11.11 -0.64
CA PRO A 415 20.85 -12.26 -1.43
C PRO A 415 19.74 -12.76 -2.35
N THR A 416 20.13 -13.56 -3.33
CA THR A 416 19.25 -14.21 -4.31
C THR A 416 18.37 -15.25 -3.64
N GLU A 417 17.37 -15.74 -4.36
CA GLU A 417 16.49 -16.83 -3.92
C GLU A 417 17.25 -18.14 -3.66
N PHE A 418 18.46 -18.27 -4.22
CA PHE A 418 19.40 -19.38 -4.01
C PHE A 418 20.43 -19.13 -2.90
N GLY A 419 20.36 -17.98 -2.21
CA GLY A 419 21.26 -17.61 -1.12
C GLY A 419 22.64 -17.10 -1.56
N THR A 420 22.86 -16.87 -2.85
CA THR A 420 24.09 -16.22 -3.36
C THR A 420 23.98 -14.70 -3.24
N VAL A 421 25.12 -14.00 -3.15
CA VAL A 421 25.19 -12.57 -2.86
C VAL A 421 25.82 -11.83 -4.03
N TYR A 422 25.18 -10.75 -4.51
CA TYR A 422 25.82 -9.84 -5.44
C TYR A 422 26.90 -9.02 -4.73
N ARG A 423 28.14 -9.11 -5.22
CA ARG A 423 29.29 -8.34 -4.74
C ARG A 423 29.19 -6.87 -5.19
N PRO A 424 29.82 -5.91 -4.49
CA PRO A 424 29.82 -4.49 -4.86
C PRO A 424 30.18 -4.22 -6.33
N GLY A 425 31.16 -4.96 -6.88
CA GLY A 425 31.56 -4.84 -8.28
C GLY A 425 30.50 -5.36 -9.28
N GLU A 426 29.79 -6.43 -8.93
CA GLU A 426 28.70 -6.99 -9.76
C GLU A 426 27.51 -6.02 -9.79
N LEU A 427 27.09 -5.52 -8.63
CA LEU A 427 26.03 -4.51 -8.53
C LEU A 427 26.38 -3.23 -9.28
N ARG A 428 27.61 -2.71 -9.12
CA ARG A 428 28.07 -1.50 -9.83
C ARG A 428 27.99 -1.66 -11.35
N ALA A 429 28.37 -2.82 -11.88
CA ALA A 429 28.29 -3.11 -13.31
C ALA A 429 26.83 -3.21 -13.79
N LEU A 430 25.97 -3.90 -13.04
CA LEU A 430 24.54 -4.04 -13.33
C LEU A 430 23.80 -2.71 -13.27
N CYS A 431 23.97 -1.92 -12.20
CA CYS A 431 23.28 -0.65 -12.04
C CYS A 431 23.68 0.35 -13.12
N LYS A 432 25.00 0.47 -13.40
CA LYS A 432 25.48 1.29 -14.52
C LYS A 432 24.82 0.87 -15.84
N ARG A 433 24.74 -0.44 -16.13
CA ARG A 433 24.13 -0.93 -17.38
C ARG A 433 22.63 -0.68 -17.43
N ALA A 434 21.92 -0.84 -16.31
CA ALA A 434 20.50 -0.54 -16.19
C ALA A 434 20.22 0.95 -16.44
N HIS A 435 20.98 1.85 -15.81
CA HIS A 435 20.84 3.30 -15.99
C HIS A 435 21.19 3.76 -17.41
N GLU A 436 22.22 3.18 -18.05
CA GLU A 436 22.53 3.42 -19.48
C GLU A 436 21.36 3.05 -20.40
N LEU A 437 20.55 2.08 -20.02
CA LEU A 437 19.37 1.62 -20.74
C LEU A 437 18.07 2.32 -20.26
N GLY A 438 18.16 3.26 -19.33
CA GLY A 438 17.03 4.03 -18.80
C GLY A 438 16.19 3.33 -17.71
N PHE A 439 16.62 2.17 -17.21
CA PHE A 439 15.98 1.51 -16.07
C PHE A 439 16.47 2.09 -14.74
N ARG A 440 15.57 2.20 -13.74
CA ARG A 440 15.96 2.33 -12.33
C ARG A 440 16.25 0.96 -11.74
N VAL A 441 16.98 0.89 -10.63
CA VAL A 441 17.30 -0.36 -9.94
C VAL A 441 16.62 -0.46 -8.58
N HIS A 442 15.79 -1.49 -8.44
CA HIS A 442 15.24 -1.93 -7.16
C HIS A 442 16.01 -3.16 -6.66
N VAL A 443 16.25 -3.24 -5.35
CA VAL A 443 16.74 -4.45 -4.68
C VAL A 443 15.66 -4.98 -3.74
N ASP A 444 15.15 -6.18 -4.01
CA ASP A 444 14.50 -7.01 -2.99
C ASP A 444 15.57 -7.41 -1.98
N GLY A 445 15.45 -6.82 -0.80
CA GLY A 445 16.34 -7.00 0.33
C GLY A 445 15.70 -7.83 1.44
N ALA A 446 14.78 -8.75 1.14
CA ALA A 446 14.10 -9.58 2.14
C ALA A 446 15.04 -10.34 3.09
N ARG A 447 16.31 -10.54 2.69
CA ARG A 447 17.41 -11.08 3.51
C ARG A 447 18.68 -10.21 3.45
N PHE A 448 18.54 -8.90 3.20
CA PHE A 448 19.67 -7.99 2.97
C PHE A 448 20.69 -8.00 4.11
N ALA A 449 20.23 -8.19 5.36
CA ALA A 449 21.08 -8.41 6.52
C ALA A 449 22.07 -9.56 6.35
N ASN A 450 21.64 -10.68 5.75
CA ASN A 450 22.47 -11.85 5.48
C ASN A 450 23.52 -11.56 4.40
N ALA A 451 23.17 -10.78 3.37
CA ALA A 451 24.14 -10.33 2.36
C ALA A 451 25.20 -9.40 2.99
N VAL A 452 24.81 -8.40 3.78
CA VAL A 452 25.77 -7.51 4.46
C VAL A 452 26.69 -8.30 5.39
N ALA A 453 26.13 -9.19 6.22
CA ALA A 453 26.92 -10.02 7.15
C ALA A 453 27.85 -11.01 6.43
N ALA A 454 27.47 -11.53 5.25
CA ALA A 454 28.31 -12.41 4.44
C ALA A 454 29.45 -11.68 3.70
N LEU A 455 29.29 -10.39 3.43
CA LEU A 455 30.28 -9.56 2.76
C LEU A 455 31.21 -8.80 3.72
N ASP A 456 30.81 -8.65 4.98
CA ASP A 456 31.47 -7.79 5.98
C ASP A 456 31.74 -6.37 5.44
N CYS A 457 30.72 -5.78 4.79
CA CYS A 457 30.81 -4.49 4.10
C CYS A 457 29.90 -3.42 4.73
N ASP A 458 30.16 -2.15 4.42
CA ASP A 458 29.20 -1.09 4.73
C ASP A 458 27.95 -1.26 3.83
N PRO A 459 26.72 -1.17 4.35
CA PRO A 459 25.49 -1.31 3.55
C PRO A 459 25.41 -0.40 2.31
N LYS A 460 26.08 0.75 2.33
CA LYS A 460 26.16 1.68 1.19
C LYS A 460 26.96 1.10 0.01
N GLU A 461 27.95 0.24 0.27
CA GLU A 461 28.77 -0.41 -0.77
C GLU A 461 27.98 -1.39 -1.66
N ILE A 462 26.80 -1.83 -1.22
CA ILE A 462 25.87 -2.65 -1.99
C ILE A 462 24.51 -1.97 -2.23
N THR A 463 24.41 -0.66 -1.97
CA THR A 463 23.21 0.14 -2.26
C THR A 463 23.56 1.48 -2.92
N THR A 464 23.74 2.53 -2.12
CA THR A 464 23.91 3.91 -2.58
C THR A 464 25.15 4.08 -3.45
N ASP A 465 26.29 3.51 -3.03
CA ASP A 465 27.57 3.73 -3.68
C ASP A 465 27.69 3.02 -5.03
N VAL A 466 26.80 2.07 -5.33
CA VAL A 466 26.76 1.29 -6.57
C VAL A 466 25.62 1.70 -7.52
N GLY A 467 24.68 2.55 -7.08
CA GLY A 467 23.59 3.05 -7.91
C GLY A 467 22.25 2.30 -7.76
N VAL A 468 21.95 1.74 -6.59
CA VAL A 468 20.59 1.27 -6.29
C VAL A 468 19.67 2.47 -6.05
N ASP A 469 18.51 2.51 -6.72
CA ASP A 469 17.52 3.58 -6.59
C ASP A 469 16.49 3.30 -5.48
N ALA A 470 16.18 2.02 -5.21
CA ALA A 470 15.33 1.59 -4.11
C ALA A 470 15.72 0.24 -3.50
N LEU A 471 15.49 0.07 -2.19
CA LEU A 471 15.69 -1.17 -1.44
C LEU A 471 14.43 -1.51 -0.63
N SER A 472 13.96 -2.75 -0.74
CA SER A 472 12.99 -3.35 0.18
C SER A 472 13.73 -4.08 1.30
N PHE A 473 14.11 -3.35 2.34
CA PHE A 473 14.95 -3.82 3.45
C PHE A 473 14.16 -4.74 4.40
N GLY A 474 14.55 -6.02 4.40
CA GLY A 474 13.90 -7.11 5.11
C GLY A 474 14.07 -7.05 6.63
N GLY A 475 12.95 -6.93 7.35
CA GLY A 475 12.89 -7.06 8.80
C GLY A 475 12.32 -8.41 9.25
N THR A 476 11.22 -8.85 8.65
CA THR A 476 10.45 -10.03 9.09
C THR A 476 11.33 -11.29 9.20
N LYS A 477 12.12 -11.60 8.16
CA LYS A 477 12.98 -12.80 8.11
C LYS A 477 14.19 -12.76 9.06
N ASN A 478 14.44 -11.62 9.72
CA ASN A 478 15.54 -11.41 10.66
C ASN A 478 15.01 -11.11 12.08
N GLY A 479 13.86 -11.69 12.44
CA GLY A 479 13.31 -11.69 13.80
C GLY A 479 12.27 -10.60 14.11
N LEU A 480 11.67 -9.95 13.11
CA LEU A 480 10.50 -9.08 13.33
C LEU A 480 9.19 -9.85 13.14
N ALA A 481 8.13 -9.45 13.85
CA ALA A 481 6.78 -10.04 13.75
C ALA A 481 6.10 -9.89 12.37
N GLY A 482 6.73 -9.16 11.46
CA GLY A 482 6.13 -8.52 10.31
C GLY A 482 6.61 -7.07 10.25
N GLY A 483 7.17 -6.67 9.11
CA GLY A 483 7.65 -5.32 8.89
C GLY A 483 8.85 -5.29 7.98
N GLU A 484 8.74 -4.51 6.91
CA GLU A 484 9.80 -4.22 5.95
C GLU A 484 9.94 -2.70 5.80
N ALA A 485 11.15 -2.22 5.53
CA ALA A 485 11.39 -0.82 5.24
C ALA A 485 11.70 -0.61 3.76
N VAL A 486 10.91 0.23 3.08
CA VAL A 486 11.21 0.71 1.72
C VAL A 486 12.09 1.96 1.84
N VAL A 487 13.28 1.89 1.27
CA VAL A 487 14.27 2.96 1.23
C VAL A 487 14.47 3.41 -0.22
N PHE A 488 14.33 4.70 -0.50
CA PHE A 488 14.68 5.30 -1.78
C PHE A 488 15.96 6.12 -1.65
N PHE A 489 16.87 5.97 -2.61
CA PHE A 489 18.19 6.60 -2.59
C PHE A 489 18.28 7.71 -3.64
N PRO A 490 18.83 8.89 -3.30
CA PRO A 490 19.06 9.95 -4.27
C PRO A 490 20.27 9.59 -5.16
N HIS A 491 19.98 9.07 -6.35
CA HIS A 491 20.96 8.83 -7.40
C HIS A 491 20.85 9.90 -8.52
N GLY A 492 21.95 10.19 -9.22
CA GLY A 492 22.01 11.20 -10.28
C GLY A 492 21.62 12.60 -9.79
N ASP A 493 20.52 13.13 -10.31
CA ASP A 493 19.95 14.43 -9.91
C ASP A 493 18.89 14.32 -8.79
N GLY A 494 18.63 13.12 -8.28
CA GLY A 494 17.70 12.85 -7.18
C GLY A 494 16.21 12.88 -7.54
N ARG A 495 15.82 13.24 -8.77
CA ARG A 495 14.40 13.41 -9.15
C ARG A 495 13.56 12.14 -9.04
N ASP A 496 14.15 10.97 -9.27
CA ASP A 496 13.46 9.69 -9.12
C ASP A 496 13.19 9.36 -7.64
N CYS A 497 14.16 9.62 -6.75
CA CYS A 497 13.99 9.50 -5.30
C CYS A 497 12.93 10.46 -4.76
N GLU A 498 12.97 11.73 -5.19
CA GLU A 498 11.98 12.74 -4.78
C GLU A 498 10.56 12.33 -5.23
N ARG A 499 10.41 11.97 -6.51
CA ARG A 499 9.13 11.55 -7.07
C ARG A 499 8.59 10.29 -6.38
N ALA A 500 9.46 9.32 -6.09
CA ALA A 500 9.07 8.11 -5.36
C ALA A 500 8.63 8.45 -3.92
N GLY A 501 9.40 9.28 -3.21
CA GLY A 501 9.06 9.75 -1.86
C GLY A 501 7.74 10.52 -1.79
N GLN A 502 7.40 11.31 -2.82
CA GLN A 502 6.10 11.98 -2.93
C GLN A 502 4.94 11.01 -3.21
N ARG A 503 5.16 9.96 -3.99
CA ARG A 503 4.12 8.99 -4.41
C ARG A 503 3.85 7.89 -3.39
N PHE A 504 4.90 7.37 -2.77
CA PHE A 504 4.83 6.16 -1.94
C PHE A 504 3.84 6.26 -0.77
N PRO A 505 3.69 7.38 -0.04
CA PRO A 505 2.67 7.51 1.00
C PRO A 505 1.25 7.25 0.51
N PHE A 506 0.90 7.72 -0.69
CA PHE A 506 -0.42 7.53 -1.30
C PHE A 506 -0.62 6.09 -1.78
N LEU A 507 0.38 5.50 -2.45
CA LEU A 507 0.36 4.10 -2.88
C LEU A 507 0.22 3.16 -1.67
N ARG A 508 1.03 3.36 -0.62
CA ARG A 508 0.97 2.62 0.64
C ARG A 508 -0.39 2.74 1.33
N LYS A 509 -1.03 3.92 1.31
CA LYS A 509 -2.38 4.10 1.88
C LYS A 509 -3.44 3.41 1.03
N GLN A 510 -3.38 3.56 -0.29
CA GLN A 510 -4.33 2.95 -1.23
C GLN A 510 -4.31 1.42 -1.16
N ALA A 511 -3.13 0.81 -1.07
CA ALA A 511 -2.95 -0.62 -0.95
C ALA A 511 -3.20 -1.18 0.47
N GLY A 512 -3.68 -0.36 1.42
CA GLY A 512 -3.98 -0.80 2.79
C GLY A 512 -2.75 -1.03 3.71
N HIS A 513 -1.53 -0.82 3.22
CA HIS A 513 -0.29 -1.06 3.96
C HIS A 513 0.15 0.10 4.87
N LEU A 514 -0.63 1.19 4.98
CA LEU A 514 -0.43 2.23 6.00
C LEU A 514 -1.03 1.79 7.35
N VAL A 515 -0.29 0.96 8.09
CA VAL A 515 -0.71 0.42 9.40
C VAL A 515 -1.02 1.54 10.40
N SER A 516 -2.21 1.48 11.03
CA SER A 516 -2.72 2.52 11.94
C SER A 516 -1.87 2.70 13.20
N LYS A 517 -1.56 1.62 13.94
CA LYS A 517 -0.66 1.66 15.11
C LYS A 517 0.81 1.49 14.67
N HIS A 518 1.28 2.41 13.83
CA HIS A 518 2.52 2.26 13.04
C HIS A 518 3.78 1.99 13.88
N ARG A 519 3.90 2.55 15.08
CA ARG A 519 4.93 2.19 16.06
C ARG A 519 5.23 0.69 16.24
N PHE A 520 4.25 -0.20 16.11
CA PHE A 520 4.48 -1.65 16.27
C PHE A 520 5.18 -2.28 15.07
N LEU A 521 5.16 -1.59 13.93
CA LEU A 521 5.92 -1.91 12.73
C LEU A 521 7.34 -1.30 12.79
N ALA A 522 7.46 -0.08 13.33
CA ALA A 522 8.69 0.71 13.26
C ALA A 522 9.61 0.59 14.49
N ALA A 523 9.07 0.53 15.72
CA ALA A 523 9.88 0.38 16.95
C ALA A 523 10.82 -0.84 16.93
N PRO A 524 10.44 -1.99 16.34
CA PRO A 524 11.38 -3.12 16.22
C PRO A 524 12.60 -2.81 15.34
N PHE A 525 12.44 -2.01 14.27
CA PHE A 525 13.58 -1.56 13.45
C PHE A 525 14.58 -0.71 14.24
N GLU A 526 14.11 0.23 15.07
CA GLU A 526 14.98 1.00 15.98
C GLU A 526 15.82 0.06 16.86
N ALA A 527 15.21 -1.00 17.39
CA ALA A 527 15.86 -1.93 18.31
C ALA A 527 16.81 -2.93 17.63
N VAL A 528 16.51 -3.42 16.42
CA VAL A 528 17.43 -4.34 15.70
C VAL A 528 18.55 -3.61 14.98
N LEU A 529 18.40 -2.33 14.65
CA LEU A 529 19.49 -1.52 14.08
C LEU A 529 20.44 -1.01 15.16
N ALA A 530 19.96 -0.79 16.39
CA ALA A 530 20.80 -0.50 17.54
C ALA A 530 21.85 -1.61 17.77
N ASP A 531 23.07 -1.20 18.12
CA ASP A 531 24.20 -2.07 18.45
C ASP A 531 24.46 -3.22 17.46
N ASN A 532 24.08 -3.06 16.18
CA ASN A 532 24.21 -4.07 15.12
C ASN A 532 23.55 -5.44 15.45
N VAL A 533 22.45 -5.46 16.21
CA VAL A 533 21.64 -6.67 16.49
C VAL A 533 21.28 -7.40 15.19
N TRP A 534 20.81 -6.67 14.17
CA TRP A 534 20.43 -7.20 12.86
C TRP A 534 21.56 -7.96 12.15
N LEU A 535 22.81 -7.52 12.27
CA LEU A 535 23.98 -8.22 11.71
C LEU A 535 24.37 -9.44 12.53
N ARG A 536 24.23 -9.41 13.87
CA ARG A 536 24.47 -10.60 14.70
C ARG A 536 23.48 -11.73 14.38
N HIS A 537 22.20 -11.39 14.27
CA HIS A 537 21.13 -12.34 13.95
C HIS A 537 21.31 -12.94 12.54
N ALA A 538 21.67 -12.11 11.56
CA ALA A 538 21.93 -12.56 10.20
C ALA A 538 23.23 -13.37 10.06
N GLY A 539 24.31 -12.95 10.76
CA GLY A 539 25.57 -13.67 10.82
C GLY A 539 25.41 -15.05 11.44
N HIS A 540 24.70 -15.16 12.57
CA HIS A 540 24.36 -16.44 13.18
C HIS A 540 23.56 -17.37 12.24
N ALA A 541 22.58 -16.83 11.52
CA ALA A 541 21.82 -17.60 10.53
C ALA A 541 22.71 -18.10 9.37
N ASN A 542 23.67 -17.29 8.92
CA ASN A 542 24.69 -17.67 7.94
C ASN A 542 25.63 -18.76 8.50
N ASP A 543 26.12 -18.63 9.73
CA ASP A 543 27.00 -19.60 10.39
C ASP A 543 26.32 -20.98 10.55
N MET A 544 25.03 -21.01 10.88
CA MET A 544 24.26 -22.26 10.97
C MET A 544 24.09 -22.93 9.60
N ALA A 545 23.86 -22.15 8.55
CA ALA A 545 23.78 -22.68 7.18
C ALA A 545 25.14 -23.17 6.67
N ALA A 546 26.23 -22.45 6.95
CA ALA A 546 27.60 -22.89 6.66
C ALA A 546 27.93 -24.20 7.38
N ARG A 547 27.63 -24.31 8.69
CA ARG A 547 27.78 -25.56 9.48
C ARG A 547 27.02 -26.73 8.86
N LEU A 548 25.78 -26.49 8.42
CA LEU A 548 24.92 -27.48 7.78
C LEU A 548 25.47 -27.90 6.41
N ALA A 549 25.84 -26.95 5.56
CA ALA A 549 26.42 -27.17 4.23
C ALA A 549 27.73 -27.98 4.31
N ASP A 550 28.64 -27.58 5.19
CA ASP A 550 29.91 -28.27 5.47
C ASP A 550 29.70 -29.68 6.00
N GLY A 551 28.71 -29.86 6.89
CA GLY A 551 28.33 -31.16 7.41
C GLY A 551 27.80 -32.09 6.33
N LEU A 552 26.88 -31.62 5.50
CA LEU A 552 26.31 -32.37 4.38
C LEU A 552 27.39 -32.71 3.34
N ALA A 553 28.29 -31.77 3.02
CA ALA A 553 29.41 -32.00 2.11
C ALA A 553 30.36 -33.11 2.64
N ARG A 554 30.70 -33.11 3.93
CA ARG A 554 31.48 -34.20 4.56
C ARG A 554 30.79 -35.55 4.52
N LEU A 555 29.46 -35.58 4.47
CA LEU A 555 28.63 -36.78 4.35
C LEU A 555 28.37 -37.19 2.89
N GLY A 556 29.03 -36.56 1.90
CA GLY A 556 28.89 -36.89 0.48
C GLY A 556 27.73 -36.19 -0.23
N HIS A 557 27.10 -35.20 0.42
CA HIS A 557 25.97 -34.43 -0.10
C HIS A 557 26.35 -32.94 -0.22
N PRO A 558 27.25 -32.55 -1.15
CA PRO A 558 27.64 -31.16 -1.31
C PRO A 558 26.46 -30.27 -1.74
N PRO A 559 26.45 -28.98 -1.35
CA PRO A 559 25.48 -28.01 -1.86
C PRO A 559 25.47 -27.91 -3.38
N ALA A 560 24.28 -27.74 -3.96
CA ALA A 560 24.08 -27.51 -5.40
C ALA A 560 24.44 -26.08 -5.82
N PHE A 561 24.37 -25.13 -4.89
CA PHE A 561 24.74 -23.72 -5.04
C PHE A 561 25.69 -23.31 -3.92
N PRO A 562 26.56 -22.30 -4.11
CA PRO A 562 27.40 -21.77 -3.04
C PRO A 562 26.56 -21.31 -1.83
N CYS A 563 26.83 -21.86 -0.65
CA CYS A 563 26.20 -21.43 0.59
C CYS A 563 26.90 -20.15 1.08
N GLU A 564 26.45 -19.00 0.59
CA GLU A 564 27.00 -17.68 0.96
C GLU A 564 26.21 -16.99 2.08
N THR A 565 25.00 -17.47 2.37
CA THR A 565 24.09 -16.91 3.39
C THR A 565 23.33 -18.04 4.12
N ASN A 566 22.19 -17.75 4.74
CA ASN A 566 21.40 -18.66 5.57
C ASN A 566 20.69 -19.81 4.83
N SER A 567 21.03 -20.08 3.57
CA SER A 567 20.31 -21.03 2.70
C SER A 567 21.23 -22.14 2.18
N VAL A 568 20.78 -23.39 2.30
CA VAL A 568 21.46 -24.57 1.76
C VAL A 568 20.52 -25.30 0.80
N PHE A 569 20.98 -25.53 -0.42
CA PHE A 569 20.30 -26.32 -1.44
C PHE A 569 21.10 -27.57 -1.71
N VAL A 570 20.53 -28.75 -1.53
CA VAL A 570 21.27 -30.02 -1.58
C VAL A 570 20.46 -31.12 -2.28
N ARG A 571 21.12 -31.98 -3.05
CA ARG A 571 20.48 -33.18 -3.61
C ARG A 571 20.61 -34.33 -2.62
N LEU A 572 19.47 -34.76 -2.06
CA LEU A 572 19.37 -35.90 -1.14
C LEU A 572 18.58 -37.03 -1.81
N ALA A 573 18.95 -38.28 -1.53
CA ALA A 573 18.14 -39.42 -1.93
C ALA A 573 16.77 -39.36 -1.22
N PRO A 574 15.66 -39.80 -1.86
CA PRO A 574 14.33 -39.77 -1.26
C PRO A 574 14.24 -40.43 0.12
N GLU A 575 15.01 -41.50 0.35
CA GLU A 575 15.10 -42.17 1.65
C GLU A 575 15.72 -41.29 2.76
N ILE A 576 16.74 -40.49 2.43
CA ILE A 576 17.35 -39.55 3.39
C ILE A 576 16.36 -38.44 3.72
N ALA A 577 15.68 -37.89 2.70
CA ALA A 577 14.65 -36.87 2.90
C ALA A 577 13.49 -37.40 3.76
N ARG A 578 13.02 -38.63 3.51
CA ARG A 578 11.99 -39.31 4.31
C ARG A 578 12.42 -39.50 5.76
N ARG A 579 13.66 -39.90 6.02
CA ARG A 579 14.22 -40.04 7.38
C ARG A 579 14.34 -38.70 8.11
N LEU A 580 14.78 -37.65 7.44
CA LEU A 580 14.81 -36.29 8.01
C LEU A 580 13.39 -35.84 8.44
N ARG A 581 12.38 -36.03 7.59
CA ARG A 581 10.97 -35.73 7.93
C ARG A 581 10.48 -36.56 9.12
N ALA A 582 10.75 -37.86 9.14
CA ALA A 582 10.38 -38.77 10.23
C ALA A 582 11.10 -38.45 11.56
N ALA A 583 12.30 -37.85 11.50
CA ALA A 583 13.05 -37.36 12.67
C ALA A 583 12.59 -35.96 13.14
N GLY A 584 11.55 -35.38 12.53
CA GLY A 584 11.01 -34.06 12.89
C GLY A 584 11.52 -32.89 12.06
N HIS A 585 12.55 -33.07 11.22
CA HIS A 585 13.10 -31.97 10.41
C HIS A 585 12.17 -31.65 9.23
N ARG A 586 11.62 -30.43 9.21
CA ARG A 586 10.76 -29.92 8.13
C ARG A 586 11.56 -29.07 7.14
N PHE A 587 11.33 -29.27 5.85
CA PHE A 587 11.98 -28.57 4.73
C PHE A 587 11.14 -28.67 3.44
N TYR A 588 11.39 -27.79 2.49
CA TYR A 588 10.75 -27.82 1.17
C TYR A 588 11.66 -28.48 0.12
N ASN A 589 11.03 -29.05 -0.90
CA ASN A 589 11.72 -29.37 -2.15
C ASN A 589 11.65 -28.12 -3.06
N PHE A 590 12.66 -27.93 -3.91
CA PHE A 590 12.81 -26.73 -4.75
C PHE A 590 13.33 -27.10 -6.15
N GLY A 591 13.12 -26.19 -7.11
CA GLY A 591 13.45 -26.37 -8.52
C GLY A 591 12.33 -27.05 -9.34
N PRO A 592 12.43 -27.07 -10.69
CA PRO A 592 11.33 -27.44 -11.59
C PRO A 592 10.76 -28.86 -11.41
N ALA A 593 11.51 -29.77 -10.79
CA ALA A 593 11.09 -31.13 -10.47
C ALA A 593 11.23 -31.48 -8.96
N GLY A 594 11.36 -30.48 -8.09
CA GLY A 594 11.63 -30.69 -6.65
C GLY A 594 12.98 -31.37 -6.37
N GLU A 595 13.94 -31.20 -7.27
CA GLU A 595 15.22 -31.93 -7.31
C GLU A 595 16.21 -31.54 -6.19
N TRP A 596 16.02 -30.38 -5.56
CA TRP A 596 16.81 -29.93 -4.42
C TRP A 596 15.97 -29.92 -3.15
N VAL A 597 16.54 -30.41 -2.06
CA VAL A 597 16.07 -30.10 -0.70
C VAL A 597 16.60 -28.73 -0.32
N ARG A 598 15.70 -27.79 0.02
CA ARG A 598 16.02 -26.44 0.48
C ARG A 598 15.91 -26.37 2.00
N LEU A 599 17.03 -26.11 2.66
CA LEU A 599 17.18 -25.97 4.10
C LEU A 599 17.54 -24.52 4.42
N ILE A 600 16.68 -23.82 5.15
CA ILE A 600 16.87 -22.42 5.54
C ILE A 600 17.15 -22.35 7.05
N CYS A 601 18.21 -21.65 7.43
CA CYS A 601 18.52 -21.33 8.82
C CYS A 601 18.00 -19.93 9.20
N SER A 602 17.66 -19.77 10.47
CA SER A 602 17.09 -18.54 11.04
C SER A 602 18.01 -17.98 12.13
N PHE A 603 17.74 -16.75 12.59
CA PHE A 603 18.46 -16.15 13.72
C PHE A 603 18.36 -16.97 15.01
N ASP A 604 17.34 -17.84 15.14
CA ASP A 604 17.11 -18.69 16.32
C ASP A 604 17.35 -20.20 16.06
N THR A 605 17.85 -20.58 14.88
CA THR A 605 18.31 -21.95 14.59
C THR A 605 19.47 -22.29 15.49
N ARG A 606 19.44 -23.46 16.15
CA ARG A 606 20.45 -23.83 17.15
C ARG A 606 21.51 -24.77 16.56
N PRO A 607 22.76 -24.72 17.05
CA PRO A 607 23.80 -25.67 16.65
C PRO A 607 23.38 -27.14 16.80
N GLU A 608 22.62 -27.46 17.86
CA GLU A 608 22.14 -28.82 18.13
C GLU A 608 21.08 -29.29 17.12
N GLU A 609 20.32 -28.38 16.52
CA GLU A 609 19.32 -28.69 15.49
C GLU A 609 19.99 -29.04 14.15
N VAL A 610 21.07 -28.33 13.82
CA VAL A 610 21.95 -28.63 12.68
C VAL A 610 22.64 -29.98 12.89
N ASP A 611 23.22 -30.22 14.06
CA ASP A 611 23.91 -31.47 14.39
C ASP A 611 22.97 -32.68 14.41
N ALA A 612 21.72 -32.50 14.87
CA ALA A 612 20.70 -33.55 14.81
C ALA A 612 20.37 -33.94 13.36
N ALA A 613 20.15 -32.97 12.47
CA ALA A 613 19.90 -33.23 11.05
C ALA A 613 21.07 -33.96 10.38
N LEU A 614 22.30 -33.51 10.65
CA LEU A 614 23.52 -34.16 10.15
C LEU A 614 23.68 -35.59 10.67
N THR A 615 23.29 -35.85 11.92
CA THR A 615 23.31 -37.19 12.52
C THR A 615 22.35 -38.14 11.79
N VAL A 616 21.14 -37.67 11.44
CA VAL A 616 20.15 -38.46 10.67
C VAL A 616 20.67 -38.79 9.26
N VAL A 617 21.32 -37.83 8.59
CA VAL A 617 21.95 -38.08 7.28
C VAL A 617 23.07 -39.11 7.40
N ALA A 618 23.97 -38.97 8.38
CA ALA A 618 25.11 -39.86 8.58
C ALA A 618 24.71 -41.32 8.82
N GLN A 619 23.64 -41.55 9.61
CA GLN A 619 23.10 -42.88 9.87
C GLN A 619 22.52 -43.58 8.62
N THR A 620 22.30 -42.84 7.52
CA THR A 620 21.73 -43.38 6.28
C THR A 620 22.80 -43.80 5.26
N GLY A 621 24.06 -43.37 5.44
CA GLY A 621 25.20 -43.79 4.61
C GLY A 621 25.98 -45.02 5.11
N SER A 622 25.52 -45.67 6.18
CA SER A 622 26.19 -46.81 6.84
C SER A 622 25.48 -48.16 6.63
N THR A 623 24.66 -48.26 5.57
CA THR A 623 23.91 -49.47 5.16
C THR A 623 24.08 -49.70 3.66
#